data_AF-A0A830EJ94-F1
#
_entry.id   AF-A0A830EJ94-F1
#
_cell.length_a   1.000
_cell.length_b   1.000
_cell.length_c   1.000
_cell.angle_alpha   90.00
_cell.angle_beta   90.00
_cell.angle_gamma   90.00
#
_symmetry.space_group_name_H-M   'P 1'
#
loop_
_entity.id
_entity.type
_entity.pdbx_description
1 polymer ?
#
loop_
_entity_poly.entity_id
_entity_poly.type
_entity_poly.pdbx_seq_one_letter_code
_entity_poly.pdbx_strand_id
1 'polypeptide(L)' 'MVSRENAVILTFGTVALLLGYGGLWLTDLGTTPLIGIILFVGVVAPTTVNRYLDSEGSG' A
#
# COMPACT_ATOMS: atom_id res chain seq x y z
N MET A 1 5.01 0.57 21.25
CA MET A 1 5.34 1.79 20.50
C MET A 1 5.38 1.40 19.03
N VAL A 2 4.44 1.85 18.21
CA VAL A 2 4.46 1.56 16.76
C VAL A 2 5.40 2.57 16.10
N SER A 3 6.42 2.09 15.39
CA SER A 3 7.30 2.96 14.59
C SER A 3 6.50 3.58 13.44
N ARG A 4 6.84 4.81 13.05
CA ARG A 4 6.25 5.52 11.90
C ARG A 4 6.28 4.66 10.63
N GLU A 5 7.38 3.95 10.39
CA GLU A 5 7.50 3.05 9.23
C GLU A 5 6.47 1.93 9.27
N ASN A 6 6.26 1.33 10.45
CA ASN A 6 5.28 0.25 10.62
C ASN A 6 3.85 0.79 10.49
N ALA A 7 3.59 2.02 10.92
CA ALA A 7 2.30 2.68 10.72
C ALA A 7 2.00 2.91 9.23
N VAL A 8 3.00 3.34 8.44
CA VAL A 8 2.86 3.51 6.98
C VAL A 8 2.58 2.15 6.32
N ILE A 9 3.36 1.12 6.64
CA ILE A 9 3.17 -0.22 6.07
C ILE A 9 1.77 -0.77 6.40
N LEU A 10 1.32 -0.67 7.66
CA LEU A 10 0.00 -1.15 8.05
C LEU A 10 -1.14 -0.38 7.36
N THR A 11 -0.98 0.93 7.20
CA THR A 11 -1.99 1.77 6.53
C THR A 11 -2.11 1.37 5.06
N PHE A 12 -0.98 1.32 4.33
CA PHE A 12 -0.96 0.93 2.92
C PHE A 12 -1.42 -0.52 2.71
N GLY A 13 -1.03 -1.44 3.59
CA GLY A 13 -1.52 -2.82 3.58
C GLY A 13 -3.05 -2.89 3.73
N THR A 14 -3.62 -2.12 4.66
CA THR A 14 -5.07 -2.04 4.86
C THR A 14 -5.77 -1.49 3.62
N VAL A 15 -5.25 -0.41 3.03
CA VAL A 15 -5.80 0.19 1.80
C VAL A 15 -5.70 -0.78 0.62
N ALA A 16 -4.59 -1.49 0.47
CA ALA A 16 -4.41 -2.49 -0.59
C ALA A 16 -5.43 -3.62 -0.49
N LEU A 17 -5.70 -4.11 0.73
CA LEU A 17 -6.71 -5.14 0.97
C LEU A 17 -8.13 -4.64 0.66
N LEU A 18 -8.45 -3.40 1.05
CA LEU A 18 -9.73 -2.78 0.72
C LEU A 18 -9.90 -2.59 -0.79
N LEU A 19 -8.85 -2.20 -1.50
CA LEU A 19 -8.85 -2.09 -2.96
C LEU A 19 -8.99 -3.45 -3.64
N GLY A 20 -8.30 -4.47 -3.15
CA GLY A 20 -8.40 -5.83 -3.67
C GLY A 20 -9.80 -6.41 -3.49
N TYR A 21 -10.31 -6.39 -2.26
CA TYR A 21 -11.63 -6.89 -1.94
C TYR A 21 -12.73 -6.06 -2.60
N GLY A 22 -12.66 -4.73 -2.48
CA GLY A 22 -13.59 -3.82 -3.11
C GLY A 22 -13.58 -3.97 -4.63
N GLY A 23 -12.40 -4.03 -5.25
CA GLY A 23 -12.26 -4.21 -6.69
C GLY A 23 -12.89 -5.52 -7.19
N LEU A 24 -12.76 -6.62 -6.44
CA LEU A 24 -13.44 -7.88 -6.78
C LEU A 24 -14.98 -7.76 -6.83
N TRP A 25 -15.57 -6.91 -5.99
CA TRP A 25 -17.03 -6.78 -5.87
C TRP A 25 -17.62 -5.59 -6.63
N LEU A 26 -16.84 -4.53 -6.83
CA LEU A 26 -17.28 -3.24 -7.40
C LEU A 26 -16.86 -3.07 -8.86
N THR A 27 -16.00 -3.96 -9.39
CA THR A 27 -15.47 -3.85 -10.75
C THR A 27 -15.45 -5.20 -11.45
N ASP A 28 -15.62 -5.21 -12.77
CA ASP A 28 -15.39 -6.38 -13.63
C ASP A 28 -13.89 -6.58 -13.96
N LEU A 29 -13.00 -6.05 -13.13
CA LEU A 29 -11.56 -6.25 -13.30
C LEU A 29 -11.23 -7.73 -13.08
N GLY A 30 -10.45 -8.30 -13.99
CA GLY A 30 -9.92 -9.64 -13.81
C GLY A 30 -8.98 -9.74 -12.60
N THR A 31 -8.70 -10.96 -12.16
CA THR A 31 -7.85 -11.22 -10.98
C THR A 31 -6.43 -10.67 -11.15
N THR A 32 -5.86 -10.72 -12.37
CA THR A 32 -4.50 -10.26 -12.66
C THR A 32 -4.27 -8.77 -12.37
N PRO A 33 -5.07 -7.82 -12.90
CA PRO A 33 -4.90 -6.41 -12.57
C PRO A 33 -5.14 -6.12 -11.08
N LEU A 34 -6.08 -6.81 -10.43
CA LEU A 34 -6.32 -6.64 -9.00
C LEU A 34 -5.11 -7.05 -8.15
N ILE A 35 -4.47 -8.17 -8.48
CA ILE A 35 -3.21 -8.58 -7.82
C ILE A 35 -2.13 -7.51 -8.03
N GLY A 36 -2.01 -6.96 -9.25
CA GLY A 36 -1.08 -5.87 -9.54
C GLY A 36 -1.31 -4.64 -8.65
N ILE A 37 -2.58 -4.24 -8.47
CA ILE A 37 -2.97 -3.12 -7.60
C ILE A 37 -2.59 -3.43 -6.14
N ILE A 38 -2.91 -4.62 -5.63
CA ILE A 38 -2.61 -5.00 -4.25
C ILE A 38 -1.09 -4.98 -4.00
N LEU A 39 -0.29 -5.52 -4.92
CA LEU A 39 1.18 -5.54 -4.78
C LEU A 39 1.76 -4.13 -4.87
N PHE A 40 1.28 -3.32 -5.80
CA PHE A 40 1.77 -1.95 -5.95
C PHE A 40 1.45 -1.10 -4.72
N VAL A 41 0.19 -1.09 -4.28
CA VAL A 41 -0.27 -0.29 -3.14
C VAL A 41 0.23 -0.86 -1.82
N GLY A 42 0.26 -2.18 -1.65
CA GLY A 42 0.63 -2.81 -0.39
C GLY A 42 2.13 -2.94 -0.16
N VAL A 43 2.96 -2.87 -1.21
CA VAL A 43 4.41 -3.12 -1.10
C VAL A 43 5.24 -1.98 -1.67
N VAL A 44 4.99 -1.59 -2.93
CA VAL A 44 5.85 -0.60 -3.63
C VAL A 44 5.60 0.82 -3.09
N ALA A 45 4.34 1.19 -2.90
CA ALA A 45 3.99 2.50 -2.38
C ALA A 45 4.54 2.76 -0.95
N PRO A 46 4.34 1.88 0.07
CA PRO A 46 4.83 2.16 1.42
C PRO A 46 6.36 2.17 1.51
N THR A 47 7.05 1.34 0.72
CA THR A 47 8.53 1.37 0.68
C THR A 47 9.05 2.67 0.07
N THR A 48 8.39 3.18 -0.97
CA THR A 48 8.74 4.47 -1.58
C THR A 48 8.44 5.64 -0.62
N VAL A 49 7.26 5.62 0.02
CA VAL A 49 6.86 6.65 0.99
C VAL A 49 7.78 6.67 2.20
N ASN A 50 8.11 5.51 2.77
CA ASN A 50 9.05 5.45 3.90
C ASN A 50 10.42 6.03 3.50
N ARG A 51 10.94 5.69 2.32
CA ARG A 51 12.21 6.25 1.84
C ARG A 51 12.18 7.77 1.69
N TYR A 52 11.07 8.30 1.17
CA TYR A 52 10.87 9.74 1.02
C TYR A 52 10.85 10.43 2.39
N LEU A 53 10.04 9.93 3.32
CA LEU A 53 9.93 10.49 4.67
C LEU A 53 11.26 10.41 5.46
N ASP A 54 12.05 9.37 5.23
CA ASP A 54 13.38 9.22 5.83
C ASP A 54 14.35 10.26 5.26
N SER A 55 14.26 10.57 3.96
CA SER A 55 15.07 11.61 3.33
C SER A 55 14.73 13.03 3.78
N GLU A 56 13.47 13.32 4.14
CA GLU A 56 13.06 14.62 4.68
C GLU A 56 13.47 14.83 6.14
N GLY A 57 13.66 13.76 6.91
CA GLY A 57 14.05 13.82 8.32
C GLY A 57 15.54 14.07 8.58
N SER A 58 16.36 14.21 7.53
CA SER A 58 17.83 14.29 7.60
C SER A 58 18.43 15.65 7.17
N GLY A 59 17.61 16.68 6.97
CA GLY A 59 18.02 18.07 6.76
C GLY A 59 17.84 18.94 7.99
#